data_AF-A0AAV2ESM3-F1
#
_entry.id   AF-A0AAV2ESM3-F1
#
_cell.length_a   1.000
_cell.length_b   1.000
_cell.length_c   1.000
_cell.angle_alpha   90.00
_cell.angle_beta   90.00
_cell.angle_gamma   90.00
#
_symmetry.space_group_name_H-M   'P 1'
#
loop_
_entity.id
_entity.type
_entity.pdbx_description
1 polymer ?
#
loop_
_entity_poly.entity_id
_entity_poly.type
_entity_poly.pdbx_seq_one_letter_code
_entity_poly.pdbx_strand_id
1 'polypeptide(L)'
;MKLISKNEVNTKHPQPQHQLPPNVYQMEDPFYLHGSEQSSVLVAEKLTTTIYNDWRRAMTNALAAANKFGFVTGTLLMPDDSDPL
;
A
#
# COMPACT_ATOMS: atom_id res chain seq x y z
N MET A 1 22.98 44.99 34.46
CA MET A 1 21.91 44.10 34.95
C MET A 1 20.78 44.11 33.91
N LYS A 2 20.18 42.93 33.66
CA LYS A 2 19.30 42.50 32.53
C LYS A 2 20.01 42.24 31.20
N LEU A 3 19.85 41.02 30.67
CA LEU A 3 18.93 40.72 29.55
C LEU A 3 18.90 39.20 29.20
N ILE A 4 17.68 38.62 29.27
CA ILE A 4 17.01 37.60 28.41
C ILE A 4 17.61 36.24 28.02
N SER A 5 16.89 35.21 28.49
CA SER A 5 16.43 33.94 27.88
C SER A 5 16.89 33.56 26.46
N LYS A 6 17.43 32.33 26.32
CA LYS A 6 17.26 31.47 25.14
C LYS A 6 17.25 29.98 25.55
N ASN A 7 16.05 29.48 25.80
CA ASN A 7 15.47 28.25 25.26
C ASN A 7 16.49 27.15 24.92
N GLU A 8 16.71 26.22 25.85
CA GLU A 8 17.46 25.00 25.59
C GLU A 8 16.71 24.12 24.57
N VAL A 9 17.35 23.92 23.43
CA VAL A 9 16.95 23.05 22.35
C VAL A 9 16.72 21.64 22.90
N ASN A 10 15.49 21.15 22.79
CA ASN A 10 15.18 19.75 22.98
C ASN A 10 15.92 18.95 21.89
N THR A 11 17.09 18.41 22.23
CA THR A 11 17.83 17.49 21.39
C THR A 11 17.11 16.15 21.34
N LYS A 12 16.05 16.08 20.52
CA LYS A 12 15.63 14.79 19.98
C LYS A 12 16.67 14.37 18.95
N HIS A 13 17.52 13.43 19.33
CA HIS A 13 18.36 12.69 18.40
C HIS A 13 17.48 12.15 17.26
N PRO A 14 17.75 12.49 15.98
CA PRO A 14 17.08 11.83 14.88
C PRO A 14 17.58 10.38 14.88
N GLN A 15 16.69 9.45 15.18
CA GLN A 15 16.92 8.04 14.92
C GLN A 15 17.26 7.91 13.44
N PRO A 16 18.38 7.26 13.05
CA PRO A 16 18.58 6.90 11.66
C PRO A 16 17.49 5.89 11.31
N GLN A 17 16.44 6.36 10.63
CA GLN A 17 15.54 5.46 9.94
C GLN A 17 16.40 4.67 8.97
N HIS A 18 16.50 3.36 9.19
CA HIS A 18 17.14 2.44 8.27
C HIS A 18 16.32 2.51 6.98
N GLN A 19 16.70 3.41 6.07
CA GLN A 19 16.02 3.60 4.80
C GLN A 19 16.22 2.32 4.01
N LEU A 20 15.16 1.52 3.91
CA LEU A 20 15.12 0.40 2.98
C LEU A 20 15.36 0.97 1.57
N PRO A 21 16.00 0.21 0.66
CA PRO A 21 16.25 0.72 -0.68
C PRO A 21 14.93 1.18 -1.32
N PRO A 22 14.93 2.26 -2.13
CA PRO A 22 13.72 2.91 -2.65
C PRO A 22 12.69 1.93 -3.24
N ASN A 23 13.18 0.86 -3.87
CA ASN A 23 12.38 -0.22 -4.44
C ASN A 23 11.45 -0.92 -3.43
N VAL A 24 11.86 -1.07 -2.17
CA VAL A 24 11.06 -1.78 -1.15
C VAL A 24 9.83 -0.98 -0.76
N TYR A 25 9.93 0.35 -0.69
CA TYR A 25 8.78 1.21 -0.43
C TYR A 25 7.76 1.19 -1.57
N GLN A 26 8.23 1.07 -2.82
CA GLN A 26 7.35 1.00 -3.98
C GLN A 26 6.57 -0.31 -4.03
N MET A 27 7.18 -1.45 -3.63
CA MET A 27 6.47 -2.74 -3.61
C MET A 27 5.29 -2.80 -2.63
N GLU A 28 5.31 -1.97 -1.58
CA GLU A 28 4.21 -1.90 -0.60
C GLU A 28 3.13 -0.87 -1.00
N ASP A 29 3.40 -0.05 -2.02
CA ASP A 29 2.44 0.92 -2.53
C ASP A 29 1.30 0.19 -3.27
N PRO A 30 0.04 0.37 -2.86
CA PRO A 30 -1.10 -0.24 -3.56
C PRO A 30 -1.19 0.19 -5.03
N PHE A 31 -0.72 1.39 -5.40
CA PHE A 31 -0.74 1.91 -6.77
C PHE A 31 0.44 1.47 -7.62
N TYR A 32 1.47 0.87 -7.03
CA TYR A 32 2.59 0.33 -7.78
C TYR A 32 2.21 -0.96 -8.52
N LEU A 33 2.51 -1.01 -9.81
CA LEU A 33 2.33 -2.19 -10.65
C LEU A 33 3.62 -3.00 -10.70
N HIS A 34 3.64 -4.17 -10.06
CA HIS A 34 4.83 -5.02 -10.05
C HIS A 34 4.96 -5.75 -11.40
N GLY A 35 6.17 -5.83 -11.97
CA GLY A 35 6.39 -6.46 -13.29
C GLY A 35 6.00 -7.93 -13.40
N SER A 36 5.75 -8.61 -12.27
CA SER A 36 5.22 -9.98 -12.22
C SER A 36 3.70 -10.06 -12.07
N GLU A 37 2.99 -8.93 -11.94
CA GLU A 37 1.53 -8.91 -11.89
C GLU A 37 0.98 -9.13 -13.29
N GLN A 38 0.34 -10.29 -13.49
CA GLN A 38 -0.35 -10.63 -14.72
C GLN A 38 -1.77 -10.06 -14.70
N SER A 39 -2.14 -9.27 -15.72
CA SER A 39 -3.44 -8.59 -15.83
C SER A 39 -4.63 -9.51 -16.15
N SER A 40 -4.43 -10.83 -16.18
CA SER A 40 -5.45 -11.78 -16.65
C SER A 40 -5.38 -13.10 -15.91
N VAL A 41 -6.09 -13.20 -14.78
CA VAL A 41 -6.56 -14.49 -14.27
C VAL A 41 -7.94 -14.73 -14.89
N LEU A 42 -7.97 -15.51 -15.97
CA LEU A 42 -9.21 -15.99 -16.55
C LEU A 42 -9.79 -17.08 -15.64
N VAL A 43 -10.90 -16.77 -14.97
CA VAL A 43 -11.69 -17.80 -14.28
C VAL A 43 -12.46 -18.55 -15.36
N ALA A 44 -11.94 -19.71 -15.77
CA ALA A 44 -12.51 -20.49 -16.87
C ALA A 44 -13.88 -21.10 -16.55
N GLU A 45 -14.19 -21.31 -15.27
CA GLU A 45 -15.45 -21.90 -14.83
C GLU A 45 -16.50 -20.85 -14.43
N LYS A 46 -17.75 -21.12 -14.82
CA LYS A 46 -18.89 -20.29 -14.46
C LYS A 46 -19.10 -20.32 -12.94
N LEU A 47 -19.09 -19.15 -12.33
CA LEU A 47 -19.35 -18.99 -10.89
C LEU A 47 -20.76 -19.49 -10.53
N THR A 48 -20.85 -20.51 -9.68
CA THR A 48 -22.09 -21.01 -9.10
C THR A 48 -22.17 -20.66 -7.61
N THR A 49 -23.36 -20.78 -7.01
CA THR A 49 -23.56 -20.47 -5.58
C THR A 49 -22.75 -21.40 -4.66
N THR A 50 -22.46 -22.63 -5.09
CA THR A 50 -21.69 -23.60 -4.32
C THR A 50 -20.19 -23.27 -4.30
N ILE A 51 -19.63 -22.81 -5.42
CA ILE A 51 -18.19 -22.49 -5.52
C ILE A 51 -17.88 -21.04 -5.14
N TYR A 52 -18.90 -20.19 -5.00
CA TYR A 52 -18.74 -18.76 -4.73
C TYR A 52 -17.92 -18.48 -3.47
N ASN A 53 -18.16 -19.22 -2.38
CA ASN A 53 -17.49 -18.95 -1.10
C ASN A 53 -15.98 -19.23 -1.19
N ASP A 54 -15.60 -20.35 -1.79
CA ASP A 54 -14.20 -20.71 -1.96
C ASP A 54 -13.51 -19.77 -2.95
N TRP A 55 -14.18 -19.45 -4.06
CA TRP A 55 -13.69 -18.46 -5.02
C TRP A 55 -13.50 -17.09 -4.38
N ARG A 56 -14.48 -16.61 -3.60
CA ARG A 56 -14.42 -15.31 -2.93
C ARG A 56 -13.23 -15.24 -1.98
N ARG A 57 -13.00 -16.31 -1.21
CA ARG A 57 -11.85 -16.39 -0.29
C ARG A 57 -10.52 -16.42 -1.07
N ALA A 58 -10.43 -17.22 -2.11
CA ALA A 58 -9.25 -17.29 -2.96
C ALA A 58 -8.92 -15.93 -3.59
N MET A 59 -9.92 -15.26 -4.17
CA MET A 59 -9.78 -13.94 -4.78
C MET A 59 -9.40 -12.87 -3.74
N THR A 60 -10.05 -12.89 -2.56
CA THR A 60 -9.74 -11.96 -1.47
C THR A 60 -8.28 -12.12 -1.03
N ASN A 61 -7.81 -13.35 -0.84
CA ASN A 61 -6.44 -13.62 -0.42
C ASN A 61 -5.42 -13.24 -1.50
N ALA A 62 -5.70 -13.55 -2.77
CA ALA A 62 -4.83 -13.19 -3.88
C ALA A 62 -4.67 -11.67 -4.01
N LEU A 63 -5.77 -10.93 -3.93
CA LEU A 63 -5.74 -9.46 -3.98
C LEU A 63 -5.10 -8.85 -2.74
N ALA A 64 -5.32 -9.42 -1.55
CA ALA A 64 -4.67 -8.95 -0.33
C ALA A 64 -3.15 -9.17 -0.36
N ALA A 65 -2.68 -10.31 -0.87
CA ALA A 65 -1.26 -10.60 -1.02
C ALA A 65 -0.55 -9.65 -2.01
N ALA A 66 -1.29 -9.09 -2.97
CA ALA A 66 -0.79 -8.10 -3.93
C ALA A 66 -0.97 -6.64 -3.48
N ASN A 67 -1.51 -6.40 -2.28
CA ASN A 67 -1.94 -5.07 -1.81
C ASN A 67 -2.99 -4.39 -2.72
N LYS A 68 -3.78 -5.18 -3.46
CA LYS A 68 -4.79 -4.70 -4.42
C LYS A 68 -6.23 -4.87 -3.94
N PHE A 69 -6.47 -5.45 -2.76
CA PHE A 69 -7.83 -5.66 -2.27
C PHE A 69 -8.63 -4.35 -2.09
N GLY A 70 -7.93 -3.26 -1.77
CA GLY A 70 -8.56 -1.95 -1.59
C GLY A 70 -9.21 -1.36 -2.85
N PHE A 71 -8.80 -1.80 -4.05
CA PHE A 71 -9.43 -1.38 -5.31
C PHE A 71 -10.83 -1.97 -5.48
N VAL A 72 -11.01 -3.24 -5.09
CA VAL A 72 -12.32 -3.93 -5.23
C VAL A 72 -13.30 -3.56 -4.13
N THR A 73 -12.80 -3.20 -2.93
CA THR A 73 -13.63 -2.74 -1.81
C THR A 73 -13.92 -1.25 -1.86
N GLY A 74 -13.24 -0.48 -2.72
CA GLY A 74 -13.36 0.99 -2.78
C GLY A 74 -12.79 1.70 -1.55
N THR A 75 -11.92 1.04 -0.78
CA THR A 75 -11.27 1.65 0.39
C THR A 75 -10.04 2.47 0.00
N LEU A 76 -9.49 2.26 -1.19
CA LEU A 76 -8.46 3.11 -1.77
C LEU A 76 -9.11 4.32 -2.44
N LEU A 77 -8.63 5.50 -2.10
CA LEU A 77 -9.05 6.75 -2.72
C LEU A 77 -8.34 6.95 -4.05
N MET A 78 -9.01 7.61 -4.98
CA MET A 78 -8.35 8.06 -6.20
C MET A 78 -7.25 9.07 -5.84
N PRO A 79 -6.02 8.91 -6.37
CA PRO A 79 -4.98 9.91 -6.19
C PRO A 79 -5.39 11.24 -6.83
N ASP A 80 -4.78 12.32 -6.35
CA ASP A 80 -4.96 13.67 -6.88
C ASP A 80 -4.27 13.79 -8.25
N ASP A 81 -4.77 14.65 -9.15
CA ASP A 81 -4.12 14.92 -10.44
C ASP A 81 -2.69 15.47 -10.30
N SER A 82 -2.35 15.98 -9.12
CA SER A 82 -1.01 16.49 -8.76
C SER A 82 -0.09 15.44 -8.11
N ASP A 83 -0.55 14.20 -7.93
CA ASP A 83 0.28 13.11 -7.39
C ASP A 83 1.44 12.81 -8.37
N PRO A 84 2.71 12.87 -7.93
CA PRO A 84 3.86 12.63 -8.78
C PRO A 84 4.12 11.14 -9.12
N LEU A 85 3.35 10.21 -8.57
CA LEU A 85 3.40 8.77 -8.90
C LEU A 85 2.66 8.43 -10.21
#